data_AF-A0A8J4LMU9-F1
#
_entry.id   AF-A0A8J4LMU9-F1
#
_cell.length_a   1.000
_cell.length_b   1.000
_cell.length_c   1.000
_cell.angle_alpha   90.00
_cell.angle_beta   90.00
_cell.angle_gamma   90.00
#
_symmetry.space_group_name_H-M   'P 1'
#
loop_
_entity.id
_entity.type
_entity.pdbx_description
1 polymer ?
#
loop_
_entity_poly.entity_id
_entity_poly.type
_entity_poly.pdbx_seq_one_letter_code
_entity_poly.pdbx_strand_id
1 'polypeptide(L)'
;MVVVASTTVAVTAVAPPYGSHSCTEIRSWQLHLREGRGGACPERRGYVPFPDMMTIYTSGNFFPRAGEGINWTDSYGALASCTADPSCITFNNVGSTGTLGSVIYLAKGANTICTYIKRVFPEVHGYALRPFLEWFPEVDAVIVQEVSAEAAKATCDSHPTCSAWTSSGQYVLGPVVTDEFRVSNLRQALYLKQACPEKPGYVTHAGSALAGADGSGSVVSFDRLPSGSEAEEFCSQQDDCTAFSNDGSFTVGPVGNLTLIPGMCTYVKRSE
;
A
#
# COMPACT_ATOMS: atom_id res chain seq x y z
N MET A 1 -25.45 -40.83 -37.19
CA MET A 1 -24.24 -39.99 -37.35
C MET A 1 -24.57 -38.66 -36.68
N VAL A 2 -23.98 -38.40 -35.52
CA VAL A 2 -24.28 -37.22 -34.68
C VAL A 2 -23.48 -36.05 -35.24
N VAL A 3 -24.17 -35.02 -35.73
CA VAL A 3 -23.55 -33.76 -36.15
C VAL A 3 -23.56 -32.82 -34.95
N VAL A 4 -22.37 -32.55 -34.41
CA VAL A 4 -22.13 -31.56 -33.36
C VAL A 4 -22.05 -30.19 -34.02
N ALA A 5 -22.99 -29.29 -33.72
CA ALA A 5 -22.96 -27.91 -34.17
C ALA A 5 -22.33 -27.03 -33.07
N SER A 6 -21.10 -26.57 -33.30
CA SER A 6 -20.47 -25.50 -32.53
C SER A 6 -21.21 -24.18 -32.77
N THR A 7 -21.69 -23.56 -31.71
CA THR A 7 -22.22 -22.18 -31.73
C THR A 7 -21.18 -21.25 -31.10
N THR A 8 -20.51 -20.48 -31.95
CA THR A 8 -19.65 -19.36 -31.55
C THR A 8 -20.57 -18.16 -31.28
N VAL A 9 -20.65 -17.71 -30.03
CA VAL A 9 -21.33 -16.45 -29.69
C VAL A 9 -20.34 -15.32 -29.88
N ALA A 10 -20.56 -14.51 -30.91
CA ALA A 10 -19.87 -13.23 -31.08
C ALA A 10 -20.49 -12.20 -30.10
N VAL A 11 -19.71 -11.73 -29.13
CA VAL A 11 -20.07 -10.58 -28.30
C VAL A 11 -19.60 -9.32 -29.01
N THR A 12 -20.54 -8.63 -29.65
CA THR A 12 -20.34 -7.25 -30.13
C THR A 12 -20.27 -6.32 -28.93
N ALA A 13 -19.07 -5.84 -28.62
CA ALA A 13 -18.89 -4.76 -27.65
C ALA A 13 -19.45 -3.45 -28.23
N VAL A 14 -20.60 -3.02 -27.74
CA VAL A 14 -21.09 -1.65 -27.93
C VAL A 14 -20.52 -0.83 -26.77
N ALA A 15 -19.49 -0.03 -27.05
CA ALA A 15 -18.99 0.96 -26.11
C ALA A 15 -20.00 2.12 -25.96
N PRO A 16 -20.41 2.50 -24.74
CA PRO A 16 -21.06 3.79 -24.53
C PRO A 16 -20.00 4.91 -24.44
N PRO A 17 -20.33 6.15 -24.84
CA PRO A 17 -19.40 7.27 -24.82
C PRO A 17 -19.29 7.79 -23.38
N TYR A 18 -18.19 7.49 -22.69
CA TYR A 18 -17.87 8.16 -21.44
C TYR A 18 -17.19 9.48 -21.73
N GLY A 19 -17.91 10.55 -21.41
CA GLY A 19 -17.42 11.92 -21.43
C GLY A 19 -16.18 12.07 -20.54
N SER A 20 -15.23 12.83 -21.04
CA SER A 20 -14.04 13.27 -20.34
C SER A 20 -14.42 14.09 -19.10
N HIS A 21 -14.43 13.46 -17.93
CA HIS A 21 -14.29 14.19 -16.67
C HIS A 21 -12.85 14.67 -16.58
N SER A 22 -12.64 15.94 -16.93
CA SER A 22 -11.38 16.65 -16.70
C SER A 22 -11.04 16.56 -15.21
N CYS A 23 -9.86 16.04 -14.88
CA CYS A 23 -9.24 16.22 -13.57
C CYS A 23 -9.30 17.71 -13.22
N THR A 24 -10.20 18.06 -12.31
CA THR A 24 -10.33 19.43 -11.82
C THR A 24 -9.16 19.65 -10.88
N GLU A 25 -8.36 20.69 -11.13
CA GLU A 25 -7.27 21.13 -10.26
C GLU A 25 -7.71 21.07 -8.79
N ILE A 26 -7.06 20.20 -8.01
CA ILE A 26 -7.15 20.24 -6.54
C ILE A 26 -6.48 21.53 -6.10
N ARG A 27 -7.28 22.60 -5.95
CA ARG A 27 -6.80 23.87 -5.37
C ARG A 27 -6.30 23.58 -3.96
N SER A 28 -5.03 23.87 -3.69
CA SER A 28 -4.43 23.74 -2.36
C SER A 28 -5.12 24.70 -1.40
N TRP A 29 -5.99 24.19 -0.54
CA TRP A 29 -6.58 24.97 0.54
C TRP A 29 -5.66 24.88 1.77
N GLN A 30 -5.03 25.99 2.14
CA GLN A 30 -4.31 26.12 3.41
C GLN A 30 -5.34 26.28 4.55
N LEU A 31 -5.86 25.18 5.06
CA LEU A 31 -6.60 25.20 6.33
C LEU A 31 -5.60 25.49 7.44
N HIS A 32 -5.69 26.64 8.11
CA HIS A 32 -4.88 26.95 9.29
C HIS A 32 -5.36 26.11 10.48
N LEU A 33 -4.91 24.85 10.54
CA LEU A 33 -5.01 24.03 11.74
C LEU A 33 -3.76 24.31 12.59
N ARG A 34 -3.97 24.66 13.86
CA ARG A 34 -2.89 25.00 14.80
C ARG A 34 -1.79 23.93 14.74
N GLU A 35 -0.57 24.38 14.45
CA GLU A 35 0.66 23.59 14.36
C GLU A 35 0.86 22.75 15.64
N GLY A 36 0.40 21.50 15.59
CA GLY A 36 0.86 20.43 16.46
C GLY A 36 1.88 19.63 15.66
N ARG A 37 3.16 19.70 16.08
CA ARG A 37 4.28 18.94 15.53
C ARG A 37 3.87 17.51 15.17
N GLY A 38 4.28 17.04 13.99
CA GLY A 38 4.00 15.72 13.41
C GLY A 38 4.11 14.58 14.43
N GLY A 39 2.98 14.22 15.01
CA GLY A 39 2.83 13.08 15.90
C GLY A 39 2.16 11.95 15.14
N ALA A 40 2.63 10.73 15.37
CA ALA A 40 1.94 9.53 14.92
C ALA A 40 0.47 9.58 15.37
N CYS A 41 -0.45 9.23 14.47
CA CYS A 41 -1.87 9.18 14.82
C CYS A 41 -2.10 8.20 15.97
N PRO A 42 -2.77 8.61 17.05
CA PRO A 42 -3.03 7.72 18.18
C PRO A 42 -3.87 6.53 17.73
N GLU A 43 -3.50 5.33 18.16
CA GLU A 43 -4.26 4.13 17.82
C GLU A 43 -5.71 4.21 18.32
N ARG A 44 -6.63 3.70 17.50
CA ARG A 44 -8.06 3.61 17.82
C ARG A 44 -8.51 2.18 17.58
N ARG A 45 -8.97 1.52 18.64
CA ARG A 45 -9.40 0.11 18.58
C ARG A 45 -10.45 -0.07 17.48
N GLY A 46 -10.22 -1.04 16.60
CA GLY A 46 -11.13 -1.35 15.49
C GLY A 46 -10.94 -0.44 14.26
N TYR A 47 -9.91 0.39 14.22
CA TYR A 47 -9.59 1.26 13.09
C TYR A 47 -8.11 1.13 12.68
N VAL A 48 -7.82 1.51 11.44
CA VAL A 48 -6.48 1.66 10.87
C VAL A 48 -6.19 3.15 10.74
N PRO A 49 -5.14 3.69 11.37
CA PRO A 49 -4.79 5.10 11.26
C PRO A 49 -4.03 5.40 9.96
N PHE A 50 -4.31 6.57 9.41
CA PHE A 50 -3.67 7.13 8.23
C PHE A 50 -3.19 8.54 8.56
N PRO A 51 -1.90 8.71 8.91
CA PRO A 51 -1.33 10.02 9.17
C PRO A 51 -1.26 10.84 7.91
N ASP A 52 -1.51 12.14 8.07
CA ASP A 52 -1.50 13.16 7.04
C ASP A 52 -2.43 12.89 5.85
N MET A 53 -3.37 11.95 5.97
CA MET A 53 -4.33 11.64 4.92
C MET A 53 -5.63 12.39 5.16
N MET A 54 -6.15 13.05 4.13
CA MET A 54 -7.43 13.75 4.13
C MET A 54 -8.47 12.97 3.33
N THR A 55 -9.71 12.97 3.83
CA THR A 55 -10.86 12.39 3.15
C THR A 55 -11.42 13.39 2.13
N ILE A 56 -11.57 12.96 0.88
CA ILE A 56 -12.24 13.72 -0.18
C ILE A 56 -13.60 13.07 -0.42
N TYR A 57 -14.66 13.84 -0.18
CA TYR A 57 -16.04 13.38 -0.30
C TYR A 57 -16.57 13.47 -1.73
N THR A 58 -17.72 12.83 -2.00
CA THR A 58 -18.39 12.83 -3.31
C THR A 58 -18.69 14.21 -3.86
N SER A 59 -18.93 15.17 -2.98
CA SER A 59 -19.09 16.58 -3.30
C SER A 59 -17.79 17.31 -3.69
N GLY A 60 -16.65 16.61 -3.71
CA GLY A 60 -15.32 17.16 -3.94
C GLY A 60 -14.76 17.96 -2.75
N ASN A 61 -15.49 18.01 -1.63
CA ASN A 61 -15.09 18.77 -0.44
C ASN A 61 -14.30 17.89 0.54
N PHE A 62 -13.52 18.52 1.42
CA PHE A 62 -12.85 17.84 2.54
C PHE A 62 -13.74 17.68 3.78
N PHE A 63 -14.90 18.34 3.77
CA PHE A 63 -15.90 18.23 4.81
C PHE A 63 -17.18 17.64 4.20
N PRO A 64 -17.82 16.67 4.87
CA PRO A 64 -19.04 16.06 4.36
C PRO A 64 -20.17 17.09 4.31
N ARG A 65 -20.96 17.04 3.23
CA ARG A 65 -22.29 17.68 3.18
C ARG A 65 -23.33 16.80 3.86
N ALA A 66 -24.54 17.33 4.04
CA ALA A 66 -25.67 16.55 4.54
C ALA A 66 -25.86 15.27 3.70
N GLY A 67 -25.84 14.11 4.36
CA GLY A 67 -25.95 12.79 3.72
C GLY A 67 -24.62 12.13 3.34
N GLU A 68 -23.50 12.85 3.37
CA GLU A 68 -22.15 12.30 3.13
C GLU A 68 -21.48 11.84 4.45
N GLY A 69 -21.90 12.43 5.56
CA GLY A 69 -21.35 12.18 6.88
C GLY A 69 -21.88 13.19 7.90
N ILE A 70 -21.29 13.14 9.10
CA ILE A 70 -21.62 14.05 10.20
C ILE A 70 -20.35 14.80 10.58
N ASN A 71 -20.48 16.10 10.85
CA ASN A 71 -19.43 16.92 11.43
C ASN A 71 -19.68 17.10 12.93
N TRP A 72 -18.72 16.66 13.71
CA TRP A 72 -18.64 16.81 15.17
C TRP A 72 -17.65 17.90 15.52
N THR A 73 -17.73 18.41 16.75
CA THR A 73 -16.79 19.40 17.28
C THR A 73 -15.42 18.81 17.63
N ASP A 74 -15.32 17.47 17.76
CA ASP A 74 -14.09 16.78 18.16
C ASP A 74 -14.02 15.34 17.63
N SER A 75 -12.84 14.74 17.77
CA SER A 75 -12.55 13.37 17.32
C SER A 75 -13.30 12.28 18.11
N TYR A 76 -13.72 12.53 19.35
CA TYR A 76 -14.40 11.54 20.18
C TYR A 76 -15.85 11.38 19.75
N GLY A 77 -16.55 12.49 19.45
CA GLY A 77 -17.89 12.46 18.87
C GLY A 77 -17.92 11.72 17.53
N ALA A 78 -16.93 12.00 16.66
CA ALA A 78 -16.82 11.33 15.37
C ALA A 78 -16.54 9.82 15.51
N LEU A 79 -15.63 9.42 16.41
CA LEU A 79 -15.37 8.01 16.72
C LEU A 79 -16.62 7.30 17.25
N ALA A 80 -17.32 7.89 18.23
CA ALA A 80 -18.51 7.30 18.83
C ALA A 80 -19.62 7.12 17.78
N SER A 81 -19.86 8.15 16.97
CA SER A 81 -20.82 8.11 15.86
C SER A 81 -20.46 7.04 14.83
N CYS A 82 -19.19 6.98 14.41
CA CYS A 82 -18.76 6.02 13.40
C CYS A 82 -18.74 4.56 13.91
N THR A 83 -18.54 4.38 15.22
CA THR A 83 -18.61 3.07 15.86
C THR A 83 -20.06 2.58 15.91
N ALA A 84 -20.99 3.46 16.26
CA ALA A 84 -22.42 3.16 16.36
C ALA A 84 -23.10 2.93 15.00
N ASP A 85 -22.62 3.58 13.94
CA ASP A 85 -23.15 3.45 12.59
C ASP A 85 -22.47 2.31 11.80
N PRO A 86 -23.19 1.25 11.41
CA PRO A 86 -22.63 0.18 10.59
C PRO A 86 -22.18 0.63 9.20
N SER A 87 -22.75 1.71 8.67
CA SER A 87 -22.44 2.24 7.33
C SER A 87 -21.21 3.16 7.32
N CYS A 88 -20.81 3.68 8.49
CA CYS A 88 -19.63 4.51 8.61
C CYS A 88 -18.36 3.65 8.43
N ILE A 89 -17.49 4.10 7.52
CA ILE A 89 -16.21 3.45 7.23
C ILE A 89 -15.02 4.28 7.67
N THR A 90 -15.17 5.60 7.87
CA THR A 90 -14.05 6.48 8.22
C THR A 90 -14.47 7.60 9.15
N PHE A 91 -13.53 8.07 9.96
CA PHE A 91 -13.62 9.36 10.64
C PHE A 91 -12.24 10.00 10.73
N ASN A 92 -12.15 11.27 11.10
CA ASN A 92 -10.87 11.96 11.28
C ASN A 92 -10.77 12.73 12.61
N ASN A 93 -9.56 13.19 12.94
CA ASN A 93 -9.30 13.96 14.16
C ASN A 93 -9.90 15.37 14.17
N VAL A 94 -10.44 15.85 13.04
CA VAL A 94 -11.17 17.12 12.96
C VAL A 94 -12.69 16.97 13.14
N GLY A 95 -13.17 15.75 13.41
CA GLY A 95 -14.56 15.50 13.78
C GLY A 95 -15.48 15.08 12.63
N SER A 96 -14.97 14.82 11.43
CA SER A 96 -15.79 14.39 10.29
C SER A 96 -15.88 12.86 10.20
N THR A 97 -17.02 12.35 9.73
CA THR A 97 -17.23 10.92 9.40
C THR A 97 -17.50 10.71 7.91
N GLY A 98 -17.42 9.47 7.42
CA GLY A 98 -17.74 9.12 6.04
C GLY A 98 -18.14 7.66 5.85
N THR A 99 -18.96 7.42 4.83
CA THR A 99 -19.41 6.10 4.36
C THR A 99 -18.73 5.72 3.04
N LEU A 100 -18.90 4.48 2.60
CA LEU A 100 -18.37 4.01 1.31
C LEU A 100 -18.94 4.79 0.12
N GLY A 101 -20.22 5.19 0.18
CA GLY A 101 -20.87 5.92 -0.92
C GLY A 101 -20.53 7.40 -0.96
N SER A 102 -19.89 7.93 0.09
CA SER A 102 -19.63 9.36 0.23
C SER A 102 -18.15 9.73 0.12
N VAL A 103 -17.23 8.77 0.22
CA VAL A 103 -15.79 9.01 0.14
C VAL A 103 -15.29 8.54 -1.21
N ILE A 104 -14.58 9.40 -1.92
CA ILE A 104 -13.99 9.05 -3.22
C ILE A 104 -12.50 8.73 -3.07
N TYR A 105 -11.76 9.57 -2.33
CA TYR A 105 -10.30 9.47 -2.25
C TYR A 105 -9.76 9.75 -0.85
N LEU A 106 -8.58 9.19 -0.59
CA LEU A 106 -7.67 9.63 0.45
C LEU A 106 -6.41 10.17 -0.20
N ALA A 107 -6.05 11.39 0.15
CA ALA A 107 -4.86 12.04 -0.36
C ALA A 107 -4.07 12.68 0.77
N LYS A 108 -2.75 12.68 0.64
CA LYS A 108 -1.87 13.38 1.57
C LYS A 108 -2.19 14.88 1.61
N GLY A 109 -2.45 15.39 2.80
CA GLY A 109 -2.71 16.81 3.07
C GLY A 109 -1.50 17.55 3.60
N ALA A 110 -1.60 18.88 3.59
CA ALA A 110 -0.58 19.77 4.14
C ALA A 110 -0.63 19.88 5.69
N ASN A 111 -1.64 19.27 6.32
CA ASN A 111 -1.91 19.37 7.74
C ASN A 111 -1.86 17.98 8.39
N THR A 112 -1.55 17.94 9.69
CA THR A 112 -1.57 16.71 10.51
C THR A 112 -3.01 16.24 10.79
N ILE A 113 -3.69 15.79 9.74
CA ILE A 113 -4.99 15.15 9.82
C ILE A 113 -4.77 13.65 9.97
N CYS A 114 -5.35 13.09 11.02
CA CYS A 114 -5.40 11.67 11.22
C CYS A 114 -6.75 11.16 10.74
N THR A 115 -6.74 10.45 9.62
CA THR A 115 -7.91 9.72 9.14
C THR A 115 -7.87 8.29 9.64
N TYR A 116 -9.01 7.76 10.08
CA TYR A 116 -9.14 6.44 10.67
C TYR A 116 -10.18 5.65 9.90
N ILE A 117 -9.76 4.54 9.27
CA ILE A 117 -10.66 3.68 8.50
C ILE A 117 -11.02 2.44 9.33
N LYS A 118 -12.30 2.07 9.33
CA LYS A 118 -12.83 0.93 10.07
C LYS A 118 -12.16 -0.36 9.62
N ARG A 119 -11.65 -1.12 10.58
CA ARG A 119 -10.97 -2.39 10.35
C ARG A 119 -12.00 -3.50 10.26
N VAL A 120 -12.36 -3.89 9.03
CA VAL A 120 -13.30 -5.00 8.77
C VAL A 120 -12.65 -6.21 8.09
N PHE A 121 -11.37 -6.09 7.72
CA PHE A 121 -10.58 -7.15 7.08
C PHE A 121 -9.51 -7.65 8.06
N PRO A 122 -9.10 -8.93 7.96
CA PRO A 122 -8.05 -9.47 8.81
C PRO A 122 -6.70 -8.80 8.53
N GLU A 123 -5.85 -8.72 9.55
CA GLU A 123 -4.46 -8.34 9.36
C GLU A 123 -3.68 -9.51 8.75
N VAL A 124 -2.67 -9.18 7.95
CA VAL A 124 -1.79 -10.16 7.32
C VAL A 124 -0.35 -9.76 7.62
N HIS A 125 0.40 -10.67 8.22
CA HIS A 125 1.81 -10.44 8.57
C HIS A 125 2.63 -10.05 7.33
N GLY A 126 3.46 -9.01 7.47
CA GLY A 126 4.28 -8.48 6.38
C GLY A 126 3.53 -7.52 5.44
N TYR A 127 2.26 -7.22 5.71
CA TYR A 127 1.43 -6.33 4.89
C TYR A 127 0.75 -5.25 5.74
N ALA A 128 0.77 -4.01 5.23
CA ALA A 128 -0.01 -2.90 5.75
C ALA A 128 -1.43 -3.00 5.15
N LEU A 129 -2.40 -3.19 6.04
CA LEU A 129 -3.80 -3.24 5.67
C LEU A 129 -4.32 -1.84 5.28
N ARG A 130 -5.01 -1.77 4.15
CA ARG A 130 -5.68 -0.60 3.60
C ARG A 130 -7.16 -0.95 3.33
N PRO A 131 -8.03 -0.87 4.35
CA PRO A 131 -9.42 -1.31 4.24
C PRO A 131 -10.21 -0.45 3.25
N PHE A 132 -11.02 -1.06 2.39
CA PHE A 132 -11.87 -0.36 1.42
C PHE A 132 -11.12 0.50 0.42
N LEU A 133 -9.80 0.36 0.29
CA LEU A 133 -8.99 1.15 -0.62
C LEU A 133 -8.50 0.31 -1.78
N GLU A 134 -8.31 0.97 -2.91
CA GLU A 134 -7.58 0.47 -4.07
C GLU A 134 -6.48 1.46 -4.46
N TRP A 135 -5.43 0.95 -5.09
CA TRP A 135 -4.28 1.74 -5.49
C TRP A 135 -4.53 2.48 -6.81
N PHE A 136 -3.68 3.47 -7.07
CA PHE A 136 -3.45 3.97 -8.41
C PHE A 136 -2.21 3.27 -8.97
N PRO A 137 -2.33 2.49 -10.05
CA PRO A 137 -1.14 1.95 -10.69
C PRO A 137 -0.32 3.11 -11.27
N GLU A 138 0.97 3.15 -10.99
CA GLU A 138 1.90 3.93 -11.80
C GLU A 138 1.98 3.33 -13.20
N VAL A 139 2.48 4.10 -14.17
CA VAL A 139 2.54 3.70 -15.58
C VAL A 139 3.28 2.37 -15.79
N ASP A 140 4.22 2.04 -14.90
CA ASP A 140 5.07 0.86 -14.96
C ASP A 140 4.57 -0.31 -14.09
N ALA A 141 3.43 -0.16 -13.41
CA ALA A 141 2.87 -1.20 -12.56
C ALA A 141 2.03 -2.20 -13.37
N VAL A 142 2.29 -3.49 -13.19
CA VAL A 142 1.51 -4.57 -13.83
C VAL A 142 0.52 -5.13 -12.80
N ILE A 143 -0.78 -5.04 -13.13
CA ILE A 143 -1.85 -5.63 -12.33
C ILE A 143 -2.20 -6.99 -12.91
N VAL A 144 -2.19 -8.02 -12.08
CA VAL A 144 -2.56 -9.38 -12.46
C VAL A 144 -3.69 -9.86 -11.58
N GLN A 145 -4.66 -10.55 -12.20
CA GLN A 145 -5.78 -11.19 -11.51
C GLN A 145 -5.50 -12.68 -11.34
N GLU A 146 -5.61 -13.15 -10.11
CA GLU A 146 -5.60 -14.56 -9.74
C GLU A 146 -7.01 -15.06 -9.46
N VAL A 147 -7.13 -16.38 -9.31
CA VAL A 147 -8.39 -17.08 -9.00
C VAL A 147 -8.90 -16.82 -7.58
N SER A 148 -8.03 -16.40 -6.65
CA SER A 148 -8.41 -16.09 -5.27
C SER A 148 -7.45 -15.11 -4.60
N ALA A 149 -7.86 -14.59 -3.43
CA ALA A 149 -7.04 -13.76 -2.56
C ALA A 149 -5.80 -14.51 -2.04
N GLU A 150 -5.96 -15.79 -1.71
CA GLU A 150 -4.86 -16.66 -1.25
C GLU A 150 -3.84 -16.90 -2.36
N ALA A 151 -4.32 -17.11 -3.60
CA ALA A 151 -3.45 -17.24 -4.77
C ALA A 151 -2.70 -15.92 -5.04
N ALA A 152 -3.39 -14.78 -5.03
CA ALA A 152 -2.76 -13.46 -5.20
C ALA A 152 -1.69 -13.17 -4.13
N LYS A 153 -1.99 -13.49 -2.86
CA LYS A 153 -1.02 -13.36 -1.77
C LYS A 153 0.19 -14.27 -2.00
N ALA A 154 -0.02 -15.55 -2.30
CA ALA A 154 1.06 -16.51 -2.52
C ALA A 154 1.97 -16.09 -3.68
N THR A 155 1.38 -15.63 -4.79
CA THR A 155 2.13 -15.07 -5.92
C THR A 155 2.88 -13.80 -5.50
N CYS A 156 2.25 -12.89 -4.75
CA CYS A 156 2.90 -11.66 -4.29
C CYS A 156 4.04 -11.90 -3.29
N ASP A 157 3.93 -12.92 -2.44
CA ASP A 157 4.99 -13.31 -1.50
C ASP A 157 6.21 -13.83 -2.24
N SER A 158 6.00 -14.65 -3.28
CA SER A 158 7.06 -15.28 -4.07
C SER A 158 7.67 -14.36 -5.14
N HIS A 159 6.97 -13.31 -5.57
CA HIS A 159 7.45 -12.41 -6.61
C HIS A 159 8.25 -11.23 -6.01
N PRO A 160 9.53 -11.04 -6.41
CA PRO A 160 10.42 -10.06 -5.77
C PRO A 160 9.98 -8.61 -5.97
N THR A 161 9.35 -8.30 -7.10
CA THR A 161 8.84 -6.96 -7.41
C THR A 161 7.37 -6.76 -7.01
N CYS A 162 6.72 -7.74 -6.36
CA CYS A 162 5.35 -7.52 -5.92
C CYS A 162 5.32 -6.53 -4.76
N SER A 163 4.50 -5.50 -4.91
CA SER A 163 4.35 -4.43 -3.92
C SER A 163 3.02 -4.49 -3.19
N ALA A 164 2.00 -5.17 -3.74
CA ALA A 164 0.67 -5.20 -3.15
C ALA A 164 -0.21 -6.34 -3.68
N TRP A 165 -1.24 -6.70 -2.91
CA TRP A 165 -2.34 -7.57 -3.36
C TRP A 165 -3.68 -7.15 -2.74
N THR A 166 -4.80 -7.67 -3.24
CA THR A 166 -6.15 -7.40 -2.71
C THR A 166 -6.87 -8.64 -2.21
N SER A 167 -7.84 -8.42 -1.33
CA SER A 167 -8.79 -9.46 -0.94
C SER A 167 -9.73 -9.92 -2.06
N SER A 168 -9.69 -9.33 -3.26
CA SER A 168 -10.42 -9.81 -4.45
C SER A 168 -9.57 -10.69 -5.37
N GLY A 169 -8.30 -10.92 -5.03
CA GLY A 169 -7.39 -11.77 -5.82
C GLY A 169 -6.57 -11.04 -6.86
N GLN A 170 -6.37 -9.72 -6.73
CA GLN A 170 -5.43 -8.98 -7.58
C GLN A 170 -4.08 -8.84 -6.90
N TYR A 171 -2.99 -8.79 -7.66
CA TYR A 171 -1.68 -8.36 -7.17
C TYR A 171 -0.99 -7.42 -8.14
N VAL A 172 -0.02 -6.65 -7.63
CA VAL A 172 0.69 -5.62 -8.38
C VAL A 172 2.18 -5.90 -8.36
N LEU A 173 2.77 -5.96 -9.54
CA LEU A 173 4.21 -5.98 -9.75
C LEU A 173 4.70 -4.57 -10.12
N GLY A 174 5.78 -4.13 -9.49
CA GLY A 174 6.34 -2.79 -9.69
C GLY A 174 5.91 -1.78 -8.62
N PRO A 175 6.24 -0.49 -8.80
CA PRO A 175 5.97 0.55 -7.81
C PRO A 175 4.47 0.83 -7.65
N VAL A 176 4.08 1.24 -6.44
CA VAL A 176 2.69 1.65 -6.11
C VAL A 176 2.74 3.00 -5.42
N VAL A 177 1.91 3.94 -5.89
CA VAL A 177 1.73 5.24 -5.22
C VAL A 177 1.06 4.99 -3.86
N THR A 178 1.70 5.45 -2.79
CA THR A 178 1.18 5.30 -1.41
C THR A 178 0.68 6.60 -0.78
N ASP A 179 0.83 7.72 -1.50
CA ASP A 179 0.36 9.04 -1.07
C ASP A 179 -1.10 9.33 -1.48
N GLU A 180 -1.68 8.49 -2.36
CA GLU A 180 -3.05 8.62 -2.85
C GLU A 180 -3.74 7.26 -3.00
N PHE A 181 -4.98 7.15 -2.52
CA PHE A 181 -5.81 5.95 -2.62
C PHE A 181 -7.23 6.28 -3.08
N ARG A 182 -7.83 5.39 -3.87
CA ARG A 182 -9.26 5.45 -4.18
C ARG A 182 -10.03 4.57 -3.22
N VAL A 183 -11.27 4.93 -2.93
CA VAL A 183 -12.19 4.01 -2.27
C VAL A 183 -12.61 2.93 -3.28
N SER A 184 -12.47 1.67 -2.89
CA SER A 184 -12.79 0.57 -3.77
C SER A 184 -14.28 0.25 -3.77
N ASN A 185 -14.86 0.25 -4.97
CA ASN A 185 -16.26 -0.12 -5.20
C ASN A 185 -16.54 -1.60 -4.90
N LEU A 186 -15.49 -2.44 -4.89
CA LEU A 186 -15.59 -3.88 -4.64
C LEU A 186 -15.65 -4.24 -3.15
N ARG A 187 -15.58 -3.26 -2.25
CA ARG A 187 -15.48 -3.50 -0.79
C ARG A 187 -14.36 -4.48 -0.45
N GLN A 188 -13.20 -4.28 -1.08
CA GLN A 188 -12.01 -5.10 -0.85
C GLN A 188 -11.04 -4.40 0.11
N ALA A 189 -10.08 -5.17 0.63
CA ALA A 189 -8.88 -4.64 1.23
C ALA A 189 -7.74 -4.64 0.21
N LEU A 190 -6.93 -3.59 0.28
CA LEU A 190 -5.60 -3.55 -0.28
C LEU A 190 -4.60 -3.93 0.82
N TYR A 191 -3.69 -4.83 0.52
CA TYR A 191 -2.56 -5.23 1.36
C TYR A 191 -1.28 -4.75 0.68
N LEU A 192 -0.75 -3.64 1.17
CA LEU A 192 0.53 -3.14 0.72
C LEU A 192 1.62 -3.94 1.41
N LYS A 193 2.53 -4.53 0.65
CA LYS A 193 3.70 -5.20 1.22
C LYS A 193 4.42 -4.13 2.05
N GLN A 194 4.58 -4.38 3.35
CA GLN A 194 5.18 -3.37 4.22
C GLN A 194 6.55 -3.03 3.69
N ALA A 195 6.89 -1.73 3.73
CA ALA A 195 8.27 -1.30 3.59
C ALA A 195 9.12 -2.20 4.49
N CYS A 196 10.12 -2.80 3.87
CA CYS A 196 11.09 -3.74 4.39
C CYS A 196 11.10 -3.85 5.93
N PRO A 197 10.65 -5.00 6.48
CA PRO A 197 10.61 -5.21 7.93
C PRO A 197 11.93 -4.79 8.58
N GLU A 198 11.88 -4.00 9.65
CA GLU A 198 13.10 -3.69 10.39
C GLU A 198 13.75 -4.98 10.90
N LYS A 199 15.06 -5.07 10.76
CA LYS A 199 15.85 -6.20 11.25
C LYS A 199 16.86 -5.72 12.28
N PRO A 200 16.83 -6.24 13.53
CA PRO A 200 17.80 -5.88 14.55
C PRO A 200 19.23 -6.11 14.05
N GLY A 201 20.10 -5.10 14.23
CA GLY A 201 21.48 -5.15 13.73
C GLY A 201 21.66 -4.70 12.29
N TYR A 202 20.59 -4.36 11.57
CA TYR A 202 20.65 -3.91 10.18
C TYR A 202 20.10 -2.49 9.99
N VAL A 203 20.54 -1.85 8.92
CA VAL A 203 19.95 -0.66 8.30
C VAL A 203 19.17 -1.13 7.09
N THR A 204 17.91 -0.74 7.03
CA THR A 204 17.00 -1.15 5.97
C THR A 204 17.00 -0.14 4.83
N HIS A 205 17.24 -0.62 3.61
CA HIS A 205 17.18 0.14 2.37
C HIS A 205 16.02 -0.37 1.51
N ALA A 206 14.88 0.31 1.62
CA ALA A 206 13.70 0.00 0.83
C ALA A 206 13.85 0.44 -0.64
N GLY A 207 13.25 -0.32 -1.54
CA GLY A 207 13.33 -0.07 -2.98
C GLY A 207 14.75 -0.23 -3.54
N SER A 208 15.61 -0.98 -2.85
CA SER A 208 17.03 -1.11 -3.18
C SER A 208 17.41 -2.58 -3.21
N ALA A 209 18.27 -2.94 -4.17
CA ALA A 209 18.89 -4.27 -4.29
C ALA A 209 20.42 -4.14 -4.28
N LEU A 210 21.08 -5.20 -3.86
CA LEU A 210 22.54 -5.32 -3.97
C LEU A 210 22.94 -5.34 -5.46
N ALA A 211 23.78 -4.38 -5.88
CA ALA A 211 24.36 -4.42 -7.22
C ALA A 211 25.43 -5.52 -7.29
N GLY A 212 25.32 -6.42 -8.26
CA GLY A 212 26.42 -7.32 -8.61
C GLY A 212 27.57 -6.52 -9.20
N ALA A 213 28.82 -6.99 -9.02
CA ALA A 213 30.03 -6.29 -9.45
C ALA A 213 30.03 -5.97 -10.96
N ASP A 214 29.57 -4.78 -11.32
CA ASP A 214 29.69 -4.16 -12.62
C ASP A 214 31.07 -3.52 -12.75
N GLY A 215 32.10 -4.37 -12.73
CA GLY A 215 33.46 -4.13 -13.22
C GLY A 215 34.27 -2.98 -12.58
N SER A 216 33.71 -2.23 -11.63
CA SER A 216 34.29 -0.97 -11.13
C SER A 216 34.68 -0.96 -9.64
N GLY A 217 34.48 -2.07 -8.93
CA GLY A 217 35.21 -2.37 -7.69
C GLY A 217 34.36 -2.56 -6.44
N SER A 218 34.88 -3.45 -5.58
CA SER A 218 34.51 -3.76 -4.20
C SER A 218 33.14 -4.39 -3.93
N VAL A 219 32.88 -5.54 -4.54
CA VAL A 219 32.08 -6.60 -3.89
C VAL A 219 32.97 -7.85 -3.84
N VAL A 220 33.30 -8.34 -2.64
CA VAL A 220 34.29 -9.43 -2.45
C VAL A 220 33.66 -10.80 -2.73
N SER A 221 32.34 -10.93 -2.56
CA SER A 221 31.54 -12.04 -3.08
C SER A 221 30.06 -11.63 -3.18
N PHE A 222 29.42 -11.95 -4.31
CA PHE A 222 27.98 -11.85 -4.50
C PHE A 222 27.48 -13.26 -4.81
N ASP A 223 26.56 -13.76 -4.00
CA ASP A 223 25.94 -15.06 -4.21
C ASP A 223 24.46 -14.97 -3.80
N ARG A 224 23.69 -16.00 -4.15
CA ARG A 224 22.24 -15.99 -4.02
C ARG A 224 21.75 -17.30 -3.43
N LEU A 225 21.03 -17.18 -2.32
CA LEU A 225 20.29 -18.28 -1.71
C LEU A 225 18.86 -18.35 -2.26
N PRO A 226 18.17 -19.50 -2.13
CA PRO A 226 16.80 -19.69 -2.59
C PRO A 226 15.79 -18.67 -2.06
N SER A 227 16.03 -18.09 -0.89
CA SER A 227 15.09 -17.17 -0.24
C SER A 227 15.80 -16.08 0.59
N GLY A 228 15.11 -14.96 0.81
CA GLY A 228 15.60 -13.89 1.68
C GLY A 228 15.75 -14.30 3.15
N SER A 229 14.96 -15.27 3.63
CA SER A 229 15.11 -15.84 4.98
C SER A 229 16.38 -16.67 5.12
N GLU A 230 16.75 -17.43 4.10
CA GLU A 230 18.01 -18.18 4.11
C GLU A 230 19.22 -17.22 4.02
N ALA A 231 19.10 -16.16 3.23
CA ALA A 231 20.12 -15.11 3.17
C ALA A 231 20.29 -14.35 4.49
N GLU A 232 19.17 -14.07 5.19
CA GLU A 232 19.21 -13.52 6.55
C GLU A 232 19.91 -14.45 7.52
N GLU A 233 19.54 -15.73 7.54
CA GLU A 233 20.12 -16.72 8.43
C GLU A 233 21.63 -16.83 8.19
N PHE A 234 22.06 -16.95 6.93
CA PHE A 234 23.47 -16.96 6.56
C PHE A 234 24.19 -15.71 7.08
N CYS A 235 23.64 -14.52 6.85
CA CYS A 235 24.26 -13.26 7.25
C CYS A 235 24.26 -13.02 8.76
N SER A 236 23.34 -13.64 9.50
CA SER A 236 23.35 -13.64 10.96
C SER A 236 24.43 -14.54 11.56
N GLN A 237 24.86 -15.58 10.83
CA GLN A 237 25.87 -16.55 11.28
C GLN A 237 27.29 -16.20 10.82
N GLN A 238 27.42 -15.45 9.73
CA GLN A 238 28.71 -15.08 9.14
C GLN A 238 29.08 -13.63 9.49
N ASP A 239 30.20 -13.45 10.17
CA ASP A 239 30.71 -12.13 10.58
C ASP A 239 31.10 -11.27 9.37
N ASP A 240 31.51 -11.91 8.27
CA ASP A 240 31.94 -11.25 7.05
C ASP A 240 30.78 -10.91 6.09
N CYS A 241 29.58 -11.47 6.30
CA CYS A 241 28.39 -11.00 5.58
C CYS A 241 27.98 -9.60 6.07
N THR A 242 27.90 -8.68 5.12
CA THR A 242 27.60 -7.27 5.36
C THR A 242 26.23 -6.85 4.88
N ALA A 243 25.63 -7.55 3.91
CA ALA A 243 24.26 -7.25 3.50
C ALA A 243 23.55 -8.42 2.82
N PHE A 244 22.23 -8.41 2.88
CA PHE A 244 21.38 -9.32 2.12
C PHE A 244 20.10 -8.64 1.64
N SER A 245 19.40 -9.29 0.71
CA SER A 245 18.15 -8.83 0.12
C SER A 245 17.04 -9.84 0.30
N ASN A 246 15.78 -9.38 0.30
CA ASN A 246 14.60 -10.23 0.42
C ASN A 246 14.41 -11.25 -0.73
N ASP A 247 15.14 -11.10 -1.84
CA ASP A 247 15.11 -12.03 -2.97
C ASP A 247 16.16 -13.17 -2.86
N GLY A 248 16.89 -13.23 -1.75
CA GLY A 248 17.91 -14.23 -1.45
C GLY A 248 19.34 -13.81 -1.83
N SER A 249 19.53 -12.65 -2.45
CA SER A 249 20.88 -12.14 -2.75
C SER A 249 21.60 -11.73 -1.47
N PHE A 250 22.90 -12.01 -1.36
CA PHE A 250 23.73 -11.55 -0.24
C PHE A 250 25.13 -11.17 -0.67
N THR A 251 25.84 -10.46 0.21
CA THR A 251 27.23 -10.08 -0.02
C THR A 251 28.09 -10.20 1.23
N VAL A 252 29.32 -10.64 0.98
CA VAL A 252 30.42 -10.71 1.95
C VAL A 252 31.45 -9.64 1.58
N GLY A 253 31.94 -8.91 2.58
CA GLY A 253 32.84 -7.77 2.40
C GLY A 253 32.12 -6.43 2.19
N PRO A 254 32.80 -5.34 1.79
CA PRO A 254 32.18 -4.01 1.70
C PRO A 254 30.94 -4.00 0.79
N VAL A 255 29.88 -3.34 1.25
CA VAL A 255 28.68 -3.11 0.44
C VAL A 255 29.00 -2.05 -0.60
N GLY A 256 28.87 -2.42 -1.88
CA GLY A 256 28.99 -1.50 -3.00
C GLY A 256 27.78 -0.58 -3.15
N ASN A 257 27.55 -0.09 -4.36
CA ASN A 257 26.34 0.70 -4.64
C ASN A 257 25.08 -0.17 -4.54
N LEU A 258 24.01 0.42 -4.04
CA LEU A 258 22.68 -0.18 -4.11
C LEU A 258 21.99 0.29 -5.40
N THR A 259 21.42 -0.65 -6.13
CA THR A 259 20.59 -0.35 -7.30
C THR A 259 19.16 -0.14 -6.86
N LEU A 260 18.52 0.93 -7.34
CA LEU A 260 17.12 1.18 -7.07
C LEU A 260 16.25 0.12 -7.79
N ILE A 261 15.63 -0.77 -7.03
CA ILE A 261 14.65 -1.74 -7.52
C ILE A 261 13.39 -1.63 -6.66
N PRO A 262 12.30 -1.03 -7.17
CA PRO A 262 11.05 -0.92 -6.43
C PRO A 262 10.55 -2.27 -5.88
N GLY A 263 10.12 -2.30 -4.63
CA GLY A 263 9.66 -3.52 -3.94
C GLY A 263 10.78 -4.39 -3.33
N MET A 264 12.05 -4.12 -3.65
CA MET A 264 13.18 -4.80 -3.04
C MET A 264 13.51 -4.26 -1.66
N CYS A 265 14.02 -5.15 -0.81
CA CYS A 265 14.46 -4.83 0.53
C CYS A 265 15.88 -5.31 0.73
N THR A 266 16.82 -4.37 0.80
CA THR A 266 18.20 -4.65 1.17
C THR A 266 18.42 -4.30 2.64
N TYR A 267 19.10 -5.18 3.37
CA TYR A 267 19.45 -5.01 4.77
C TYR A 267 20.96 -5.02 4.89
N VAL A 268 21.53 -3.88 5.33
CA VAL A 268 22.97 -3.70 5.50
C VAL A 268 23.30 -3.79 6.99
N LYS A 269 24.18 -4.69 7.39
CA LYS A 269 24.61 -4.88 8.79
C LYS A 269 25.23 -3.58 9.29
N ARG A 270 24.85 -3.12 10.48
CA ARG A 270 25.45 -1.92 11.09
C ARG A 270 26.90 -2.23 11.45
N SER A 271 27.82 -1.37 11.04
CA SER A 271 29.17 -1.36 11.59
C SER A 271 29.07 -0.92 13.06
N GLU A 272 29.45 -1.81 13.98
CA GLU A 272 29.68 -1.45 15.39
C GLU A 272 30.89 -0.51 15.55
#